data_AF-A0A3L6M633-F1
#
_entry.id   AF-A0A3L6M633-F1
#
_cell.length_a   1.000
_cell.length_b   1.000
_cell.length_c   1.000
_cell.angle_alpha   90.00
_cell.angle_beta   90.00
_cell.angle_gamma   90.00
#
_symmetry.space_group_name_H-M   'P 1'
#
loop_
_entity.id
_entity.type
_entity.pdbx_description
1 polymer ?
#
loop_
_entity_poly.entity_id
_entity_poly.type
_entity_poly.pdbx_seq_one_letter_code
_entity_poly.pdbx_strand_id
1 'polypeptide(L)'
;MTETYSQQDLLKNWTLSVCLATIAKDANDRADANATAAAYLEFGRQRLEDYDKLQKLAEKYAARRYSGAIQSEFNTMKCIDLFHSKELDWLTKKLSKTR
;
A
#
# COMPACT_ATOMS: atom_id res chain seq x y z
N MET A 1 -2.14 12.67 14.05
CA MET A 1 -3.29 11.99 13.40
C MET A 1 -2.95 10.56 12.97
N THR A 2 -1.73 10.29 12.50
CA THR A 2 -1.25 8.93 12.17
C THR A 2 -1.02 8.05 13.41
N GLU A 3 -0.61 8.64 14.53
CA GLU A 3 -0.25 7.95 15.77
C GLU A 3 -1.39 7.15 16.42
N THR A 4 -2.64 7.47 16.08
CA THR A 4 -3.83 6.85 16.65
C THR A 4 -4.26 5.57 15.92
N TYR A 5 -3.66 5.27 14.76
CA TYR A 5 -4.00 4.08 14.01
C TYR A 5 -3.44 2.82 14.65
N SER A 6 -4.17 1.71 14.50
CA SER A 6 -3.64 0.40 14.89
C SER A 6 -2.42 0.05 14.02
N GLN A 7 -1.54 -0.83 14.51
CA GLN A 7 -0.41 -1.30 13.72
C GLN A 7 -0.86 -1.98 12.40
N GLN A 8 -2.01 -2.66 12.41
CA GLN A 8 -2.55 -3.25 11.18
C GLN A 8 -2.97 -2.16 10.18
N ASP A 9 -3.62 -1.10 10.66
CA ASP A 9 -4.06 0.00 9.80
C ASP A 9 -2.89 0.82 9.27
N LEU A 10 -1.84 1.05 10.07
CA LEU A 10 -0.61 1.68 9.61
C LEU A 10 0.02 0.90 8.44
N LEU A 11 0.12 -0.42 8.57
CA LEU A 11 0.65 -1.26 7.49
C LEU A 11 -0.24 -1.24 6.23
N LYS A 12 -1.58 -1.25 6.40
CA LYS A 12 -2.51 -1.13 5.26
C LYS A 12 -2.37 0.21 4.55
N ASN A 13 -2.31 1.30 5.31
CA ASN A 13 -2.17 2.66 4.79
C ASN A 13 -0.82 2.86 4.10
N TRP A 14 0.25 2.35 4.70
CA TRP A 14 1.58 2.31 4.08
C TRP A 14 1.53 1.58 2.74
N THR A 15 0.93 0.38 2.71
CA THR A 15 0.88 -0.45 1.50
C THR A 15 0.04 0.20 0.39
N LEU A 16 -1.07 0.85 0.75
CA LEU A 16 -1.86 1.64 -0.19
C LEU A 16 -1.04 2.78 -0.79
N SER A 17 -0.32 3.52 0.06
CA SER A 17 0.50 4.67 -0.36
C SER A 17 1.62 4.24 -1.31
N VAL A 18 2.30 3.11 -1.02
CA VAL A 18 3.31 2.52 -1.91
C VAL A 18 2.69 2.07 -3.23
N CYS A 19 1.50 1.47 -3.22
CA CYS A 19 0.80 1.09 -4.45
C CYS A 19 0.50 2.33 -5.32
N LEU A 20 0.00 3.40 -4.70
CA LEU A 20 -0.29 4.67 -5.40
C LEU A 20 0.99 5.28 -5.99
N ALA A 21 2.09 5.29 -5.24
CA ALA A 21 3.38 5.75 -5.73
C ALA A 21 3.89 4.90 -6.92
N THR A 22 3.65 3.59 -6.88
CA THR A 22 4.04 2.65 -7.95
C THR A 22 3.26 2.89 -9.24
N ILE A 23 1.97 3.22 -9.15
CA ILE A 23 1.12 3.45 -10.34
C ILE A 23 1.13 4.90 -10.85
N ALA A 24 1.67 5.84 -10.07
CA ALA A 24 1.70 7.25 -10.41
C ALA A 24 2.49 7.47 -11.70
N LYS A 25 1.93 8.26 -12.63
CA LYS A 25 2.64 8.67 -13.84
C LYS A 25 3.38 9.98 -13.62
N ASP A 26 2.74 10.91 -12.90
CA ASP A 26 3.33 12.18 -12.52
C ASP A 26 4.36 12.02 -11.39
N ALA A 27 5.41 12.83 -11.42
CA ALA A 27 6.47 12.78 -10.42
C ALA A 27 6.03 13.37 -9.07
N ASN A 28 5.17 14.40 -9.07
CA ASN A 28 4.66 15.00 -7.84
C ASN A 28 3.69 14.05 -7.14
N ASP A 29 2.79 13.40 -7.88
CA ASP A 29 1.89 12.38 -7.31
C ASP A 29 2.67 11.23 -6.66
N ARG A 30 3.75 10.78 -7.33
CA ARG A 30 4.64 9.75 -6.79
C ARG A 30 5.37 10.23 -5.54
N ALA A 31 5.88 11.46 -5.55
CA ALA A 31 6.60 12.03 -4.42
C ALA A 31 5.69 12.20 -3.19
N ASP A 32 4.47 12.68 -3.39
CA ASP A 32 3.45 12.83 -2.35
C ASP A 32 3.06 11.47 -1.73
N ALA A 33 2.78 10.47 -2.58
CA ALA A 33 2.45 9.13 -2.12
C ALA A 33 3.63 8.47 -1.35
N ASN A 34 4.87 8.71 -1.77
CA ASN A 34 6.06 8.26 -1.04
C ASN A 34 6.23 8.96 0.31
N ALA A 35 6.02 10.29 0.37
CA ALA A 35 6.07 11.04 1.63
C ALA A 35 4.98 10.55 2.60
N THR A 36 3.78 10.27 2.06
CA THR A 36 2.67 9.68 2.82
C THR A 36 3.02 8.28 3.35
N ALA A 37 3.65 7.42 2.54
CA ALA A 37 4.13 6.12 3.01
C ALA A 37 5.17 6.28 4.13
N ALA A 38 6.12 7.21 4.00
CA ALA A 38 7.12 7.48 5.05
C ALA A 38 6.47 7.90 6.37
N ALA A 39 5.41 8.72 6.33
CA ALA A 39 4.67 9.13 7.52
C ALA A 39 3.98 7.96 8.24
N TYR A 40 3.49 6.94 7.51
CA TYR A 40 2.94 5.73 8.15
C TYR A 40 4.04 4.80 8.67
N LEU A 41 5.19 4.72 7.98
CA LEU A 41 6.36 3.93 8.38
C LEU A 41 6.91 4.40 9.73
N GLU A 42 6.95 5.72 9.95
CA GLU A 42 7.47 6.35 11.18
C GLU A 42 6.81 5.82 12.47
N PHE A 43 5.51 5.50 12.42
CA PHE A 43 4.75 4.99 13.57
C PHE A 43 4.60 3.46 13.59
N GLY A 44 5.06 2.80 12.53
CA GLY A 44 5.05 1.35 12.46
C GLY A 44 6.18 0.74 13.28
N ARG A 45 5.90 -0.38 13.93
CA ARG A 45 6.85 -1.08 14.81
C ARG A 45 7.49 -2.30 14.16
N GLN A 46 7.18 -2.53 12.89
CA GLN A 46 7.65 -3.68 12.13
C GLN A 46 9.07 -3.44 11.60
N ARG A 47 9.77 -4.52 11.28
CA ARG A 47 11.11 -4.43 10.69
C ARG A 47 11.03 -4.12 9.20
N LEU A 48 12.12 -3.62 8.62
CA LEU A 48 12.18 -3.28 7.20
C LEU A 48 11.84 -4.47 6.29
N GLU A 49 12.23 -5.70 6.67
CA GLU A 49 11.94 -6.90 5.86
C GLU A 49 10.44 -7.25 5.85
N ASP A 50 9.66 -6.74 6.79
CA ASP A 50 8.21 -6.89 6.79
C ASP A 50 7.55 -5.90 5.82
N TYR A 51 8.12 -4.70 5.65
CA TYR A 51 7.72 -3.74 4.63
C TYR A 51 8.10 -4.21 3.22
N ASP A 52 9.23 -4.88 3.04
CA ASP A 52 9.60 -5.48 1.74
C ASP A 52 8.53 -6.47 1.24
N LYS A 53 7.91 -7.24 2.17
CA LYS A 53 6.82 -8.17 1.82
C LYS A 53 5.57 -7.40 1.35
N LEU A 54 5.25 -6.30 2.02
CA LEU A 54 4.13 -5.43 1.67
C LEU A 54 4.36 -4.71 0.35
N GLN A 55 5.58 -4.24 0.09
CA GLN A 55 5.97 -3.63 -1.18
C GLN A 55 5.80 -4.59 -2.34
N LYS A 56 6.30 -5.83 -2.22
CA LYS A 56 6.11 -6.86 -3.26
C LYS A 56 4.64 -7.13 -3.54
N LEU A 57 3.79 -7.10 -2.50
CA LEU A 57 2.34 -7.25 -2.67
C LEU A 57 1.73 -6.04 -3.39
N ALA A 58 2.16 -4.82 -3.08
CA ALA A 58 1.74 -3.61 -3.77
C ALA A 58 2.12 -3.64 -5.26
N GLU A 59 3.36 -3.99 -5.58
CA GLU A 59 3.87 -4.11 -6.95
C GLU A 59 3.09 -5.17 -7.74
N LYS A 60 2.78 -6.33 -7.12
CA LYS A 60 1.95 -7.39 -7.71
C LYS A 60 0.56 -6.88 -8.12
N TYR A 61 -0.07 -6.03 -7.30
CA TYR A 61 -1.38 -5.44 -7.63
C TYR A 61 -1.25 -4.33 -8.67
N ALA A 62 -0.26 -3.44 -8.53
CA ALA A 62 0.01 -2.35 -9.48
C ALA A 62 0.23 -2.86 -10.92
N ALA A 63 0.87 -4.02 -11.07
CA ALA A 63 1.15 -4.65 -12.36
C ALA A 63 -0.06 -5.33 -13.04
N ARG A 64 -1.21 -5.44 -12.36
CA ARG A 64 -2.41 -6.06 -12.96
C ARG A 64 -2.89 -5.28 -14.18
N ARG A 65 -3.49 -5.98 -15.14
CA ARG A 65 -4.11 -5.38 -16.33
C ARG A 65 -5.62 -5.39 -16.15
N TYR A 66 -6.21 -4.20 -16.04
CA TYR A 66 -7.64 -4.01 -15.92
C TYR A 66 -8.19 -3.42 -17.21
N SER A 67 -9.46 -3.70 -17.50
CA SER A 67 -10.19 -3.19 -18.65
C SER A 67 -11.66 -3.02 -18.26
N GLY A 68 -12.36 -2.14 -18.97
CA GLY A 68 -13.79 -1.92 -18.75
C GLY A 68 -14.44 -1.30 -19.99
N ALA A 69 -15.70 -0.89 -19.85
CA ALA A 69 -16.45 -0.26 -20.94
C ALA A 69 -15.85 1.09 -21.39
N ILE A 70 -15.06 1.74 -20.53
CA ILE A 70 -14.35 2.99 -20.81
C ILE A 70 -12.86 2.69 -20.91
N GLN A 71 -12.18 3.33 -21.86
CA GLN A 71 -10.73 3.20 -22.03
C GLN A 71 -9.99 3.82 -20.84
N SER A 72 -9.37 2.98 -20.02
CA SER A 72 -8.49 3.37 -18.91
C SER A 72 -7.63 2.18 -18.48
N GLU A 73 -6.52 2.45 -17.81
CA GLU A 73 -5.71 1.41 -17.16
C GLU A 73 -6.23 1.05 -15.76
N PHE A 74 -7.16 1.85 -15.23
CA PHE A 74 -7.77 1.68 -13.90
C PHE A 74 -6.73 1.51 -12.78
N ASN A 75 -5.61 2.24 -12.88
CA ASN A 75 -4.48 2.13 -11.96
C ASN A 75 -4.88 2.33 -10.48
N THR A 76 -5.73 3.32 -10.19
CA THR A 76 -6.25 3.55 -8.84
C THR A 76 -7.08 2.38 -8.33
N MET A 77 -7.87 1.73 -9.20
CA MET A 77 -8.69 0.57 -8.84
C MET A 77 -7.83 -0.61 -8.38
N LYS A 78 -6.64 -0.80 -8.97
CA LYS A 78 -5.71 -1.84 -8.54
C LYS A 78 -5.29 -1.67 -7.08
N CYS A 79 -5.06 -0.44 -6.65
CA CYS A 79 -4.67 -0.13 -5.27
C CYS A 79 -5.85 -0.19 -4.30
N ILE A 80 -7.08 0.13 -4.75
CA ILE A 80 -8.30 -0.08 -3.98
C ILE A 80 -8.53 -1.59 -3.76
N ASP A 81 -8.40 -2.40 -4.80
CA ASP A 81 -8.54 -3.86 -4.70
C ASP A 81 -7.47 -4.49 -3.80
N LEU A 82 -6.26 -3.95 -3.83
CA LEU A 82 -5.20 -4.32 -2.88
C LEU A 82 -5.61 -4.03 -1.45
N PHE A 83 -6.08 -2.80 -1.18
CA PHE A 83 -6.46 -2.35 0.15
C PHE A 83 -7.55 -3.23 0.79
N HIS A 84 -8.51 -3.67 -0.03
CA HIS A 84 -9.59 -4.58 0.40
C HIS A 84 -9.27 -6.07 0.24
N SER A 85 -8.06 -6.43 -0.20
CA SER A 85 -7.72 -7.83 -0.46
C SER A 85 -7.59 -8.65 0.83
N LYS A 86 -8.05 -9.89 0.77
CA LYS A 86 -7.81 -10.88 1.84
C LYS A 86 -6.31 -11.14 2.06
N GLU A 87 -5.51 -11.04 0.99
CA GLU A 87 -4.06 -11.21 1.02
C GLU A 87 -3.40 -10.13 1.88
N LEU A 88 -3.74 -8.85 1.66
CA LEU A 88 -3.25 -7.75 2.49
C LEU A 88 -3.78 -7.84 3.91
N ASP A 89 -5.06 -8.14 4.10
CA ASP A 89 -5.64 -8.26 5.45
C ASP A 89 -4.92 -9.33 6.28
N TRP A 90 -4.70 -10.51 5.70
CA TRP A 90 -3.98 -11.60 6.36
C TRP A 90 -2.53 -11.23 6.66
N LEU A 91 -1.82 -10.67 5.68
CA LEU A 91 -0.41 -10.31 5.84
C LEU A 91 -0.23 -9.24 6.94
N THR A 92 -1.01 -8.17 6.88
CA THR A 92 -0.95 -7.09 7.87
C THR A 92 -1.34 -7.55 9.27
N LYS A 93 -2.33 -8.46 9.40
CA LYS A 93 -2.70 -9.07 10.69
C LYS A 93 -1.62 -9.98 11.27
N LYS A 94 -0.87 -10.68 10.42
CA LYS A 94 0.27 -11.50 10.84
C LYS A 94 1.43 -10.62 11.31
N LEU A 95 1.77 -9.60 10.52
CA LEU A 95 2.87 -8.69 10.81
C LEU A 95 2.60 -7.81 12.03
N SER A 96 1.36 -7.33 12.24
CA SER A 96 1.01 -6.48 13.39
C SER A 96 1.09 -7.19 14.74
N LYS A 97 1.09 -8.53 14.75
CA LYS A 97 1.23 -9.35 15.95
C LYS A 97 2.67 -9.77 16.26
N THR A 98 3.56 -9.64 15.30
CA THR A 98 4.96 -10.07 15.45
C THR A 98 5.68 -8.96 16.21
N ARG A 99 6.13 -9.28 17.43
CA ARG A 99 7.02 -8.44 18.25
C ARG A 99 8.46 -8.86 18.01
#